data_AF-A0A536WKY3-F1
#
_entry.id   AF-A0A536WKY3-F1
#
_cell.length_a   1.000
_cell.length_b   1.000
_cell.length_c   1.000
_cell.angle_alpha   90.00
_cell.angle_beta   90.00
_cell.angle_gamma   90.00
#
_symmetry.space_group_name_H-M   'P 1'
#
loop_
_entity.id
_entity.type
_entity.pdbx_description
1 polymer ?
#
loop_
_entity_poly.entity_id
_entity_poly.type
_entity_poly.pdbx_seq_one_letter_code
_entity_poly.pdbx_strand_id
1 'polypeptide(L)'
;MDSRTLSLSEARRLAIASQGFGARPARPGAAHLRELATRVHAFQIDSVNVLARAHYVAPFARLGPYPVAALDELAYKTRELFEYWGHAACLMPVSLY
;
A
#
# COMPACT_ATOMS: atom_id res chain seq x y z
N MET A 1 -5.97 19.44 29.63
CA MET A 1 -4.98 18.50 29.05
C MET A 1 -4.58 19.05 27.71
N ASP A 2 -3.30 19.38 27.52
CA ASP A 2 -2.80 19.90 26.26
C ASP A 2 -2.89 18.79 25.19
N SER A 3 -3.76 18.96 24.19
CA SER A 3 -4.24 17.86 23.31
C SER A 3 -3.23 17.42 22.24
N ARG A 4 -1.92 17.51 22.53
CA ARG A 4 -0.84 17.32 21.55
C ARG A 4 0.27 16.37 21.98
N THR A 5 0.14 15.69 23.13
CA THR A 5 1.16 14.73 23.59
C THR A 5 0.66 13.30 23.46
N LEU A 6 1.41 12.45 22.75
CA LEU A 6 1.16 11.01 22.63
C LEU A 6 2.19 10.26 23.48
N SER A 7 1.75 9.22 24.20
CA SER A 7 2.67 8.22 24.72
C SER A 7 3.35 7.48 23.55
N LEU A 8 4.52 6.89 23.81
CA LEU A 8 5.22 6.07 22.82
C LEU A 8 4.35 4.91 22.28
N SER A 9 3.48 4.35 23.13
CA SER A 9 2.56 3.28 22.73
C SER A 9 1.49 3.75 21.74
N GLU A 10 0.97 4.97 21.94
CA GLU A 10 -0.03 5.58 21.06
C GLU A 10 0.60 5.99 19.74
N ALA A 11 1.78 6.61 19.78
CA ALA A 11 2.54 6.97 18.58
C ALA A 11 2.83 5.75 17.69
N ARG A 12 3.25 4.62 18.28
CA ARG A 12 3.47 3.36 17.54
C ARG A 12 2.21 2.82 16.90
N ARG A 13 1.09 2.77 17.64
CA ARG A 13 -0.19 2.32 17.08
C ARG A 13 -0.65 3.21 15.93
N LEU A 14 -0.50 4.53 16.07
CA LEU A 14 -0.82 5.48 15.02
C LEU A 14 0.04 5.27 13.77
N ALA A 15 1.35 5.06 13.93
CA ALA A 15 2.27 4.83 12.82
C ALA A 15 2.02 3.51 12.08
N ILE A 16 1.54 2.47 12.77
CA ILE A 16 1.14 1.21 12.13
C ILE A 16 -0.22 1.36 11.42
N ALA A 17 -1.20 1.99 12.08
CA ALA A 17 -2.52 2.20 11.51
C ALA A 17 -2.50 3.13 10.28
N SER A 18 -1.65 4.16 10.27
CA SER A 18 -1.53 5.08 9.14
C SER A 18 -1.08 4.37 7.85
N GLN A 19 -0.29 3.30 7.99
CA GLN A 19 0.14 2.47 6.86
C GLN A 19 -0.94 1.52 6.33
N GLY A 20 -2.14 1.54 6.90
CA GLY A 20 -3.25 0.67 6.47
C GLY A 20 -3.22 -0.73 7.08
N PHE A 21 -2.49 -0.95 8.18
CA PHE A 21 -2.60 -2.17 8.96
C PHE A 21 -3.75 -2.07 9.96
N GLY A 22 -4.48 -3.18 10.16
CA GLY A 22 -5.63 -3.26 11.07
C GLY A 22 -6.77 -4.06 10.47
N ALA A 23 -7.98 -3.49 10.52
CA ALA A 23 -9.17 -4.11 9.95
C ALA A 23 -9.00 -4.36 8.45
N ARG A 24 -9.35 -5.57 8.01
CA ARG A 24 -9.25 -5.99 6.60
C ARG A 24 -10.63 -6.06 5.97
N PRO A 25 -10.78 -5.71 4.69
CA PRO A 25 -12.03 -5.93 3.98
C PRO A 25 -12.30 -7.42 3.84
N ALA A 26 -13.56 -7.84 3.98
CA ALA A 26 -13.93 -9.25 3.83
C ALA A 26 -13.65 -9.80 2.43
N ARG A 27 -13.71 -8.92 1.41
CA ARG A 27 -13.40 -9.23 0.01
C ARG A 27 -12.55 -8.11 -0.60
N PRO A 28 -11.21 -8.22 -0.52
CA PRO A 28 -10.31 -7.23 -1.12
C PRO A 28 -10.45 -7.16 -2.64
N GLY A 29 -10.17 -6.00 -3.23
CA GLY A 29 -10.31 -5.77 -4.67
C GLY A 29 -9.68 -4.46 -5.13
N ALA A 30 -9.86 -4.11 -6.40
CA ALA A 30 -9.21 -2.94 -7.02
C ALA A 30 -9.49 -1.61 -6.30
N ALA A 31 -10.70 -1.40 -5.79
CA ALA A 31 -11.03 -0.21 -5.00
C ALA A 31 -10.14 -0.08 -3.75
N HIS A 32 -9.99 -1.16 -2.98
CA HIS A 32 -9.13 -1.22 -1.81
C HIS A 32 -7.64 -1.06 -2.17
N LEU A 33 -7.21 -1.56 -3.33
CA LEU A 33 -5.85 -1.33 -3.82
C LEU A 33 -5.59 0.14 -4.13
N ARG A 34 -6.54 0.83 -4.78
CA ARG A 34 -6.45 2.29 -5.03
C ARG A 34 -6.37 3.05 -3.72
N GLU A 35 -7.30 2.80 -2.80
CA GLU A 35 -7.30 3.43 -1.47
C GLU A 35 -5.99 3.20 -0.73
N LEU A 36 -5.47 1.97 -0.79
CA LEU A 36 -4.19 1.65 -0.17
C LEU A 36 -3.03 2.39 -0.86
N ALA A 37 -2.97 2.39 -2.19
CA ALA A 37 -1.92 3.08 -2.94
C ALA A 37 -1.92 4.58 -2.64
N THR A 38 -3.10 5.21 -2.57
CA THR A 38 -3.25 6.61 -2.15
C THR A 38 -2.78 6.81 -0.70
N ARG A 39 -3.07 5.87 0.20
CA ARG A 39 -2.69 5.94 1.62
C ARG A 39 -1.18 5.78 1.85
N VAL A 40 -0.53 4.83 1.20
CA VAL A 40 0.91 4.54 1.42
C VAL A 40 1.83 5.21 0.40
N HIS A 41 1.27 5.89 -0.61
CA HIS A 41 1.92 6.65 -1.66
C HIS A 41 2.80 5.86 -2.64
N ALA A 42 3.32 4.69 -2.24
CA ALA A 42 4.16 3.88 -3.10
C ALA A 42 4.14 2.40 -2.69
N PHE A 43 4.18 1.51 -3.68
CA PHE A 43 4.60 0.12 -3.50
C PHE A 43 5.99 -0.05 -4.10
N GLN A 44 6.97 -0.40 -3.27
CA GLN A 44 8.32 -0.68 -3.75
C GLN A 44 8.30 -1.91 -4.66
N ILE A 45 8.86 -1.75 -5.85
CA ILE A 45 9.11 -2.81 -6.82
C ILE A 45 10.43 -3.47 -6.45
N ASP A 46 10.43 -4.79 -6.38
CA ASP A 46 11.63 -5.58 -6.12
C ASP A 46 11.68 -6.78 -7.08
N SER A 47 12.89 -7.14 -7.49
CA SER A 47 13.18 -8.31 -8.31
C SER A 47 13.33 -9.59 -7.47
N VAL A 48 13.56 -9.49 -6.15
CA VAL A 48 13.64 -10.66 -5.26
C VAL A 48 12.26 -11.31 -5.11
N ASN A 49 12.20 -12.62 -5.33
CA ASN A 49 10.95 -13.39 -5.44
C ASN A 49 10.97 -14.73 -4.69
N VAL A 50 11.68 -14.84 -3.56
CA VAL A 50 11.75 -16.09 -2.75
C VAL A 50 10.35 -16.64 -2.38
N LEU A 51 9.38 -15.75 -2.19
CA LEU A 51 7.96 -16.08 -2.01
C LEU A 51 7.11 -15.47 -3.14
N ALA A 52 7.18 -14.15 -3.26
CA ALA A 52 6.56 -13.32 -4.29
C ALA A 52 7.30 -11.98 -4.34
N ARG A 53 7.10 -11.18 -5.40
CA ARG A 53 7.68 -9.84 -5.49
C ARG A 53 7.11 -8.92 -4.40
N ALA A 54 7.94 -8.02 -3.88
CA ALA A 54 7.61 -7.19 -2.71
C ALA A 54 6.31 -6.37 -2.89
N HIS A 55 6.08 -5.80 -4.07
CA HIS A 55 4.88 -5.02 -4.40
C HIS A 55 3.59 -5.85 -4.40
N TYR A 56 3.66 -7.19 -4.42
CA TYR A 56 2.48 -8.04 -4.23
C TYR A 56 2.23 -8.38 -2.76
N VAL A 57 3.30 -8.56 -1.99
CA VAL A 57 3.25 -8.92 -0.57
C VAL A 57 2.78 -7.74 0.28
N ALA A 58 3.21 -6.52 -0.03
CA ALA A 58 2.86 -5.34 0.75
C ALA A 58 1.34 -5.04 0.79
N PRO A 59 0.59 -5.09 -0.33
CA PRO A 59 -0.86 -5.03 -0.29
C PRO A 59 -1.50 -6.23 0.39
N PHE A 60 -0.98 -7.45 0.20
CA PHE A 60 -1.51 -8.65 0.84
C PHE A 60 -1.46 -8.56 2.37
N ALA A 61 -0.35 -8.06 2.92
CA ALA A 61 -0.18 -7.89 4.37
C ALA A 61 -1.21 -6.93 4.99
N ARG A 62 -1.75 -6.01 4.20
CA ARG A 62 -2.71 -4.98 4.65
C ARG A 62 -4.15 -5.34 4.35
N LEU A 63 -4.42 -5.85 3.15
CA LEU A 63 -5.77 -6.13 2.68
C LEU A 63 -6.18 -7.60 2.86
N GLY A 64 -5.23 -8.54 2.94
CA GLY A 64 -5.50 -9.97 2.85
C GLY A 64 -5.49 -10.46 1.39
N PRO A 65 -6.12 -11.62 1.08
CA PRO A 65 -6.09 -12.22 -0.25
C PRO A 65 -6.89 -11.37 -1.25
N TYR A 66 -6.18 -10.55 -2.01
CA TYR A 66 -6.72 -9.77 -3.11
C TYR A 66 -6.37 -10.43 -4.46
N PRO A 67 -7.11 -10.16 -5.54
CA PRO A 67 -6.75 -10.61 -6.87
C PRO A 67 -5.46 -9.90 -7.33
N VAL A 68 -4.32 -10.60 -7.34
CA VAL A 68 -3.01 -10.00 -7.68
C VAL A 68 -3.01 -9.30 -9.04
N ALA A 69 -3.71 -9.90 -10.02
CA ALA A 69 -3.90 -9.29 -11.34
C ALA A 69 -4.50 -7.88 -11.28
N ALA A 70 -5.32 -7.57 -10.28
CA ALA A 70 -5.89 -6.22 -10.14
C ALA A 70 -4.79 -5.16 -9.91
N LEU A 71 -3.67 -5.50 -9.26
CA LEU A 71 -2.55 -4.56 -9.13
C LEU A 71 -1.86 -4.33 -10.49
N ASP A 72 -1.67 -5.41 -11.26
CA ASP A 72 -1.07 -5.32 -12.60
C ASP A 72 -1.97 -4.55 -13.58
N GLU A 73 -3.30 -4.72 -13.48
CA GLU A 73 -4.27 -3.92 -14.24
C GLU A 73 -4.11 -2.43 -13.94
N LEU A 74 -4.05 -2.07 -12.65
CA LEU A 74 -3.89 -0.68 -12.20
C LEU A 74 -2.56 -0.08 -12.69
N ALA A 75 -1.48 -0.85 -12.68
CA ALA A 75 -0.15 -0.40 -13.08
C ALA A 75 0.01 -0.30 -14.61
N TYR A 76 -0.43 -1.32 -15.34
CA TYR A 76 0.00 -1.51 -16.73
C TYR A 76 -1.10 -1.33 -17.75
N LYS A 77 -2.37 -1.53 -17.38
CA LYS A 77 -3.50 -1.41 -18.31
C LYS A 77 -4.25 -0.10 -18.14
N THR A 78 -4.74 0.19 -16.94
CA THR A 78 -5.47 1.44 -16.66
C THR A 78 -4.52 2.59 -16.35
N ARG A 79 -3.26 2.31 -16.03
CA ARG A 79 -2.21 3.29 -15.72
C ARG A 79 -2.62 4.27 -14.61
N GLU A 80 -3.37 3.76 -13.64
CA GLU A 80 -3.73 4.48 -12.42
C GLU A 80 -2.57 4.47 -11.41
N LEU A 81 -1.71 3.47 -11.51
CA LEU A 81 -0.37 3.47 -10.92
C LEU A 81 0.66 3.56 -12.04
N PHE A 82 1.79 4.23 -11.78
CA PHE A 82 2.91 4.34 -12.71
C PHE A 82 4.22 3.92 -12.04
N GLU A 83 5.14 3.39 -12.83
CA GLU A 83 6.50 3.09 -12.37
C GLU A 83 7.35 4.35 -12.35
N TYR A 84 7.97 4.65 -11.20
CA TYR A 84 8.87 5.78 -11.06
C TYR A 84 9.95 5.53 -10.01
N TRP A 85 11.04 6.28 -10.10
CA TRP A 85 12.10 6.29 -9.10
C TRP A 85 11.74 7.27 -7.98
N GLY A 86 11.03 6.78 -6.97
CA GLY A 86 10.79 7.50 -5.72
C GLY A 86 12.00 7.38 -4.78
N HIS A 87 11.77 6.97 -3.54
CA HIS A 87 12.86 6.53 -2.66
C HIS A 87 13.59 5.29 -3.22
N ALA A 88 12.87 4.48 -4.01
CA ALA A 88 13.35 3.33 -4.79
C ALA A 88 12.48 3.20 -6.06
N ALA A 89 12.68 2.15 -6.86
CA ALA A 89 11.73 1.79 -7.91
C ALA A 89 10.36 1.48 -7.26
N CYS A 90 9.31 2.18 -7.68
CA CYS A 90 8.00 2.13 -7.05
C CYS A 90 6.86 2.15 -8.07
N LEU A 91 5.75 1.50 -7.73
CA LEU A 91 4.42 1.81 -8.28
C LEU A 91 3.80 2.93 -7.45
N MET A 92 3.50 4.07 -8.08
CA MET A 92 2.99 5.28 -7.42
C MET A 92 1.64 5.68 -8.03
N PRO A 93 0.68 6.17 -7.23
CA PRO A 93 -0.64 6.53 -7.75
C PRO A 93 -0.57 7.84 -8.54
N VAL A 94 -1.08 7.83 -9.78
CA VAL A 94 -1.11 9.03 -10.64
C VAL A 94 -1.87 10.17 -9.97
N SER A 95 -2.92 9.88 -9.20
CA SER A 95 -3.77 10.91 -8.56
C SER A 95 -3.08 11.79 -7.52
N LEU A 96 -1.81 11.50 -7.15
CA LEU A 96 -1.03 12.28 -6.19
C LEU A 96 0.05 13.15 -6.83
N TYR A 97 0.14 13.19 -8.17
CA TYR A 97 1.16 13.90 -8.95
C TYR A 97 0.54 14.59 -10.17
#